data_AF-A0A9E2FRB3-F1
#
_entry.id   AF-A0A9E2FRB3-F1
#
_cell.length_a   1.000
_cell.length_b   1.000
_cell.length_c   1.000
_cell.angle_alpha   90.00
_cell.angle_beta   90.00
_cell.angle_gamma   90.00
#
_symmetry.space_group_name_H-M   'P 1'
#
loop_
_entity.id
_entity.type
_entity.pdbx_description
1 polymer ?
#
loop_
_entity_poly.entity_id
_entity_poly.type
_entity_poly.pdbx_seq_one_letter_code
_entity_poly.pdbx_strand_id
1 'polypeptide(L)' 'MNGAAHAFWPDDISLLDATHFRHAHIHSPRPRTELSLLALAVQRGGRLVRFDQRIPLGAVPLAGQKHRVLLESFDS' A
#
# COMPACT_ATOMS: atom_id res chain seq x y z
N MET A 1 -9.66 -27.13 -12.27
CA MET A 1 -8.64 -26.08 -12.49
C MET A 1 -8.44 -25.35 -11.18
N ASN A 2 -7.39 -25.69 -10.41
CA ASN A 2 -7.02 -24.94 -9.20
C ASN A 2 -6.32 -23.66 -9.66
N GLY A 3 -7.09 -22.63 -10.00
CA GLY A 3 -6.54 -21.31 -10.21
C GLY A 3 -5.94 -20.83 -8.88
N ALA A 4 -4.68 -20.43 -8.89
CA ALA A 4 -4.07 -19.85 -7.70
C ALA A 4 -4.92 -18.66 -7.24
N ALA A 5 -5.50 -18.74 -6.04
CA ALA A 5 -6.28 -17.64 -5.43
C ALA A 5 -5.38 -16.45 -5.03
N HIS A 6 -4.08 -16.55 -5.30
CA HIS A 6 -3.06 -15.58 -4.97
C HIS A 6 -2.17 -15.35 -6.20
N ALA A 7 -1.90 -14.08 -6.49
CA ALA A 7 -0.94 -13.67 -7.52
C ALA A 7 0.21 -12.93 -6.85
N PHE A 8 1.45 -13.24 -7.24
CA PHE A 8 2.62 -12.47 -6.87
C PHE A 8 2.81 -11.34 -7.88
N TRP A 9 2.98 -10.12 -7.38
CA TRP A 9 3.31 -8.96 -8.20
C TRP A 9 4.78 -8.59 -7.99
N PRO A 10 5.54 -8.37 -9.08
CA PRO A 10 6.89 -7.82 -8.97
C PRO A 10 6.84 -6.38 -8.43
N ASP A 11 7.93 -5.98 -7.76
CA ASP A 11 8.11 -4.64 -7.19
C ASP A 11 8.48 -3.64 -8.31
N ASP A 12 7.53 -3.39 -9.20
CA ASP A 12 7.72 -2.55 -10.39
C ASP A 12 7.63 -1.04 -10.08
N ILE A 13 7.43 -0.67 -8.81
CA ILE A 13 7.21 0.72 -8.40
C ILE A 13 8.45 1.27 -7.72
N SER A 14 9.06 2.27 -8.34
CA SER A 14 10.12 3.04 -7.71
C SER A 14 9.56 4.01 -6.69
N LEU A 15 10.05 3.96 -5.45
CA LEU A 15 9.73 4.96 -4.43
C LEU A 15 10.10 6.38 -4.83
N LEU A 16 11.03 6.55 -5.77
CA LEU A 16 11.46 7.85 -6.30
C LEU A 16 10.50 8.43 -7.33
N ASP A 17 9.54 7.64 -7.81
CA ASP A 17 8.59 8.06 -8.81
C ASP A 17 7.57 9.06 -8.23
N ALA A 18 7.73 10.33 -8.60
CA ALA A 18 6.87 11.41 -8.15
C ALA A 18 5.42 11.32 -8.68
N THR A 19 5.14 10.43 -9.64
CA THR A 19 3.77 10.18 -10.12
C THR A 19 2.96 9.36 -9.12
N HIS A 20 3.62 8.47 -8.37
CA HIS A 20 3.00 7.60 -7.36
C HIS A 20 3.18 8.14 -5.94
N PHE A 21 4.27 8.88 -5.70
CA PHE A 21 4.64 9.35 -4.37
C PHE A 21 4.76 10.87 -4.28
N ARG A 22 4.11 11.43 -3.26
CA ARG A 22 4.33 12.82 -2.86
C ARG A 22 5.44 12.85 -1.81
N HIS A 23 6.67 12.93 -2.31
CA HIS A 23 7.90 13.00 -1.51
C HIS A 23 7.87 14.01 -0.38
N ALA A 24 7.27 15.17 -0.63
CA ALA A 24 7.11 16.23 0.36
C ALA A 24 6.29 15.81 1.59
N HIS A 25 5.54 14.71 1.55
CA HIS A 25 4.76 14.17 2.67
C HIS A 25 5.35 12.88 3.25
N ILE A 26 6.51 12.43 2.76
CA ILE A 26 7.26 11.30 3.32
C ILE A 26 8.10 11.85 4.48
N HIS A 27 7.43 12.24 5.58
CA HIS A 27 8.07 12.88 6.74
C HIS A 27 8.59 11.89 7.80
N SER A 28 8.44 10.58 7.58
CA SER A 28 8.77 9.58 8.59
C SER A 28 9.73 8.52 8.04
N PRO A 29 10.76 8.12 8.80
CA PRO A 29 11.62 6.97 8.47
C PRO A 29 10.90 5.62 8.63
N ARG A 30 9.56 5.61 8.81
CA ARG A 30 8.73 4.39 8.83
C ARG A 30 8.93 3.55 7.57
N PRO A 31 8.72 2.23 7.66
CA PRO A 31 9.24 1.31 6.66
C PRO A 31 8.68 1.63 5.28
N ARG A 32 9.59 2.12 4.42
CA ARG A 32 9.40 2.40 2.98
C ARG A 32 8.61 1.31 2.26
N THR A 33 8.70 0.07 2.74
CA THR A 33 7.97 -1.10 2.25
C THR A 33 6.45 -0.90 2.21
N GLU A 34 5.84 -0.30 3.23
CA GLU A 34 4.37 -0.17 3.24
C GLU A 34 3.85 0.83 2.21
N LEU A 35 4.65 1.88 1.94
CA LEU A 35 4.36 2.84 0.89
C LEU A 35 4.47 2.20 -0.49
N SER A 36 5.51 1.40 -0.74
CA SER A 36 5.63 0.64 -1.99
C SER A 36 4.44 -0.30 -2.19
N LEU A 37 4.08 -1.09 -1.17
CA LEU A 37 2.94 -2.00 -1.24
C LEU A 37 1.61 -1.28 -1.45
N LEU A 38 1.42 -0.09 -0.88
CA LEU A 38 0.21 0.70 -1.09
C LEU A 38 0.13 1.23 -2.51
N ALA A 39 1.24 1.75 -3.05
CA ALA A 39 1.29 2.18 -4.43
C ALA A 39 1.05 1.00 -5.38
N LEU A 40 1.57 -0.19 -5.07
CA LEU A 40 1.36 -1.41 -5.85
C LEU A 40 -0.11 -1.82 -5.85
N ALA A 41 -0.76 -1.77 -4.69
CA ALA A 41 -2.20 -1.99 -4.58
C ALA A 41 -2.99 -0.98 -5.42
N VAL A 42 -2.63 0.30 -5.40
CA VAL A 42 -3.28 1.32 -6.24
C VAL A 42 -3.10 1.02 -7.72
N GLN A 43 -1.86 0.74 -8.17
CA GLN A 43 -1.55 0.50 -9.58
C GLN A 43 -2.26 -0.75 -10.13
N ARG A 44 -2.38 -1.80 -9.31
CA ARG A 44 -3.01 -3.07 -9.69
C ARG A 44 -4.52 -3.11 -9.39
N GLY A 45 -5.09 -2.04 -8.85
CA GLY A 45 -6.49 -2.00 -8.42
C GLY A 45 -6.81 -2.93 -7.24
N GLY A 46 -5.78 -3.37 -6.51
CA GLY A 46 -5.87 -4.23 -5.35
C GLY A 46 -6.12 -3.48 -4.05
N ARG A 47 -6.06 -4.22 -2.93
CA ARG A 47 -6.21 -3.67 -1.59
C ARG A 47 -5.07 -4.13 -0.70
N LEU A 48 -4.43 -3.19 -0.03
CA LEU A 48 -3.41 -3.49 0.96
C LEU A 48 -4.08 -3.78 2.31
N VAL A 49 -3.98 -5.03 2.75
CA VAL A 49 -4.48 -5.50 4.05
C VAL A 49 -3.38 -5.31 5.09
N ARG A 50 -3.68 -4.63 6.20
CA ARG A 50 -2.69 -4.24 7.20
C ARG A 50 -3.21 -4.32 8.62
N PHE A 51 -2.30 -4.42 9.57
CA PHE A 51 -2.60 -4.49 11.00
C PHE A 51 -2.39 -3.16 11.72
N ASP A 52 -1.66 -2.21 11.12
CA ASP A 52 -1.46 -0.89 11.69
C ASP A 52 -2.25 0.20 10.95
N GLN A 53 -2.68 1.21 11.72
CA GLN A 53 -3.44 2.36 11.21
C GLN A 53 -2.56 3.49 10.66
N ARG A 54 -1.24 3.32 10.64
CA ARG A 54 -0.32 4.47 10.64
C ARG A 54 0.38 4.74 9.28
N ILE A 55 -0.31 4.55 8.14
CA ILE A 55 0.18 5.07 6.85
C ILE A 55 0.00 6.59 6.79
N PRO A 56 1.05 7.34 6.44
CA PRO A 56 0.90 8.71 5.98
C PRO A 56 0.20 8.73 4.62
N LEU A 57 -1.13 8.81 4.61
CA LEU A 57 -1.94 8.78 3.38
C LEU A 57 -1.56 9.90 2.40
N GLY A 58 -1.07 11.02 2.93
CA GLY A 58 -0.59 12.15 2.13
C GLY A 58 0.60 11.82 1.22
N ALA A 59 1.30 10.71 1.45
CA ALA A 59 2.44 10.27 0.65
C ALA A 59 2.05 9.51 -0.63
N VAL A 60 0.84 8.93 -0.71
CA VAL A 60 0.34 8.21 -1.91
C VAL A 60 -0.98 8.86 -2.34
N PRO A 61 -0.96 9.89 -3.20
CA PRO A 61 -2.14 10.72 -3.49
C PRO A 61 -3.32 9.94 -4.08
N LEU A 62 -3.05 8.87 -4.82
CA LEU A 62 -4.06 8.02 -5.47
C LEU A 62 -4.67 6.97 -4.52
N ALA A 63 -4.16 6.86 -3.28
CA ALA A 63 -4.63 5.88 -2.31
C ALA A 63 -5.93 6.31 -1.58
N GLY A 64 -7.08 5.88 -2.12
CA GLY A 64 -8.37 5.96 -1.44
C GLY A 64 -8.65 4.82 -0.44
N GLN A 65 -9.79 4.91 0.28
CA GLN A 65 -10.25 3.87 1.23
C GLN A 65 -10.38 2.49 0.57
N LYS A 66 -10.78 2.44 -0.70
CA LYS A 66 -10.92 1.19 -1.47
C LYS A 66 -9.64 0.39 -1.62
N HIS A 67 -8.46 1.00 -1.45
CA HIS A 67 -7.17 0.33 -1.60
C HIS A 67 -6.58 -0.14 -0.27
N ARG A 68 -7.34 -0.06 0.83
CA ARG A 68 -6.85 -0.40 2.16
C ARG A 68 -7.88 -1.22 2.92
N VAL A 69 -7.40 -2.14 3.74
CA VAL A 69 -8.20 -2.88 4.72
C VAL A 69 -7.39 -2.93 6.01
N LEU A 70 -7.96 -2.45 7.11
CA LEU A 70 -7.39 -2.66 8.42
C LEU A 70 -7.97 -3.97 8.97
N LEU A 71 -7.10 -4.90 9.33
CA LEU A 71 -7.48 -6.05 10.14
C LEU A 71 -7.37 -5.65 11.60
N GLU A 72 -8.52 -5.43 12.21
CA GLU A 72 -8.62 -5.36 13.67
C GLU A 72 -8.62 -6.80 14.19
N SER A 73 -7.77 -7.09 15.18
CA SER A 73 -7.81 -8.40 15.84
C SER A 73 -9.18 -8.56 16.46
N PHE A 74 -9.86 -9.68 16.19
CA PHE A 74 -11.04 -10.06 16.95
C PHE A 74 -10.61 -10.24 18.41
N ASP A 75 -11.15 -9.41 19.31
CA ASP A 75 -11.07 -9.64 20.75
C ASP A 75 -11.61 -11.05 21.03
N SER A 76 -10.77 -11.90 21.65
CA SER A 76 -11.16 -13.19 22.25
C SER A 76 -11.64 -12.97 23.68
#